data_AF-A0A920BHT1-F1
#
_entry.id   AF-A0A920BHT1-F1
#
_cell.length_a   1.000
_cell.length_b   1.000
_cell.length_c   1.000
_cell.angle_alpha   90.00
_cell.angle_beta   90.00
_cell.angle_gamma   90.00
#
_symmetry.space_group_name_H-M   'P 1'
#
loop_
_entity.id
_entity.type
_entity.pdbx_description
1 polymer ?
#
loop_
_entity_poly.entity_id
_entity_poly.type
_entity_poly.pdbx_seq_one_letter_code
_entity_poly.pdbx_strand_id
1 'polypeptide(L)' 'MGCPLPFEGMSYRFNEVNKVKEDLRSVDYLADDGIAGIVYLADRLQKPILVEGPAGTGKTQLAKSVAEMTGSR' A
#
# COMPACT_ATOMS: atom_id res chain seq x y z
N MET A 1 30.20 -16.79 3.05
CA MET A 1 30.20 -16.01 1.79
C MET A 1 28.73 -15.81 1.42
N GLY A 2 28.08 -14.83 2.07
CA GLY A 2 26.67 -14.54 1.84
C GLY A 2 26.55 -13.65 0.61
N CYS A 3 25.77 -14.06 -0.38
CA CYS A 3 25.41 -13.17 -1.48
C CYS A 3 24.73 -11.93 -0.88
N PRO A 4 25.22 -10.71 -1.13
CA PRO A 4 24.47 -9.52 -0.77
C PRO A 4 23.15 -9.53 -1.55
N LEU A 5 22.04 -9.33 -0.85
CA LEU A 5 20.73 -9.20 -1.48
C LEU A 5 20.76 -7.92 -2.33
N PRO A 6 20.18 -7.92 -3.55
CA PRO A 6 20.24 -6.79 -4.49
C PRO A 6 19.44 -5.54 -4.05
N PHE A 7 19.10 -5.42 -2.77
CA PHE A 7 18.15 -4.46 -2.23
C PHE A 7 18.70 -3.61 -1.08
N GLU A 8 20.02 -3.57 -0.94
CA GLU A 8 20.76 -2.76 0.05
C GLU A 8 20.62 -1.25 -0.27
N GLY A 9 19.43 -0.68 -0.02
CA GLY A 9 19.13 0.72 -0.29
C GLY A 9 17.64 1.12 -0.33
N MET A 10 16.69 0.20 -0.27
CA MET A 10 15.26 0.56 -0.23
C MET A 10 14.78 0.76 1.20
N SER A 11 14.56 2.01 1.58
CA SER A 11 13.79 2.36 2.77
C SER A 11 12.31 2.14 2.44
N TYR A 12 11.76 0.99 2.87
CA TYR A 12 10.33 0.72 2.74
C TYR A 12 9.56 1.57 3.76
N ARG A 13 8.44 2.19 3.34
CA ARG A 13 7.58 2.93 4.27
C ARG A 13 6.95 2.00 5.31
N PHE A 14 6.76 0.72 4.94
CA PHE A 14 6.05 -0.25 5.77
C PHE A 14 6.86 -1.54 5.97
N ASN A 15 7.01 -1.95 7.23
CA ASN A 15 7.67 -3.20 7.61
C ASN A 15 6.68 -4.36 7.81
N GLU A 16 5.41 -4.06 8.08
CA GLU A 16 4.37 -5.05 8.38
C GLU A 16 3.04 -4.68 7.73
N VAL A 17 2.29 -5.69 7.29
CA VAL A 17 0.96 -5.52 6.66
C VAL A 17 -0.05 -4.92 7.65
N ASN A 18 0.03 -5.27 8.94
CA ASN A 18 -0.84 -4.71 9.98
C ASN A 18 -0.69 -3.19 10.09
N LYS A 19 0.54 -2.67 9.97
CA LYS A 19 0.81 -1.24 10.00
C LYS A 19 0.13 -0.52 8.83
N VAL A 20 0.16 -1.12 7.65
CA VAL A 20 -0.55 -0.62 6.45
C VAL A 20 -2.06 -0.55 6.68
N LYS A 21 -2.66 -1.56 7.34
CA LYS A 21 -4.10 -1.52 7.69
C LYS A 21 -4.42 -0.36 8.63
N GLU A 22 -3.56 -0.14 9.61
CA GLU A 22 -3.75 0.92 10.61
C GLU A 22 -3.59 2.31 10.00
N ASP A 23 -2.58 2.51 9.15
CA ASP A 23 -2.39 3.74 8.38
C ASP A 23 -3.57 3.99 7.43
N LEU A 24 -4.05 2.97 6.69
CA LEU A 24 -5.24 3.08 5.84
C LEU A 24 -6.51 3.42 6.65
N ARG A 25 -6.65 2.83 7.84
CA ARG A 25 -7.76 3.13 8.75
C ARG A 25 -7.70 4.55 9.29
N SER A 26 -6.50 5.10 9.48
CA SER A 26 -6.29 6.49 9.89
C SER A 26 -6.69 7.51 8.81
N VAL A 27 -6.77 7.10 7.54
CA VAL A 27 -7.26 7.92 6.41
C VAL A 27 -8.69 7.52 5.99
N ASP A 28 -9.49 7.06 6.97
CA ASP A 28 -10.89 6.67 6.81
C ASP A 28 -11.14 5.56 5.76
N TYR A 29 -10.13 4.71 5.52
CA TYR A 29 -10.24 3.57 4.62
C TYR A 29 -10.18 2.24 5.37
N LEU A 30 -11.29 1.49 5.37
CA LEU A 30 -11.34 0.17 5.96
C LEU A 30 -10.67 -0.85 5.02
N ALA A 31 -9.39 -1.12 5.25
CA ALA A 31 -8.62 -2.08 4.48
C ALA A 31 -8.69 -3.49 5.08
N ASP A 32 -9.05 -4.47 4.25
CA ASP A 32 -8.86 -5.89 4.54
C ASP A 32 -7.39 -6.31 4.36
N ASP A 33 -7.04 -7.50 4.87
CA ASP A 33 -5.69 -8.07 4.74
C ASP A 33 -5.21 -8.16 3.28
N GLY A 34 -6.14 -8.36 2.34
CA GLY A 34 -5.83 -8.33 0.90
C GLY A 34 -5.36 -6.96 0.42
N ILE A 35 -6.06 -5.88 0.78
CA ILE A 35 -5.72 -4.52 0.35
C ILE A 35 -4.40 -4.08 1.00
N ALA A 36 -4.24 -4.37 2.29
CA ALA A 36 -3.01 -4.04 3.00
C ALA A 36 -1.80 -4.80 2.45
N GLY A 37 -1.98 -6.07 2.06
CA GLY A 37 -0.95 -6.85 1.38
C GLY A 37 -0.57 -6.23 0.02
N ILE A 38 -1.56 -5.79 -0.76
CA ILE A 38 -1.33 -5.13 -2.06
C ILE A 38 -0.55 -3.82 -1.87
N VAL A 39 -0.95 -2.96 -0.92
CA VAL A 39 -0.26 -1.69 -0.64
C VAL A 39 1.16 -1.93 -0.11
N TYR A 40 1.35 -2.91 0.77
CA TYR A 40 2.67 -3.32 1.25
C TYR A 40 3.59 -3.80 0.12
N LEU A 41 3.07 -4.61 -0.80
CA LEU A 41 3.82 -5.08 -1.96
C LEU A 41 4.10 -3.95 -2.96
N ALA A 42 3.17 -3.02 -3.14
CA ALA A 42 3.35 -1.88 -4.04
C ALA A 42 4.43 -0.91 -3.56
N ASP A 43 4.51 -0.67 -2.24
CA ASP A 43 5.62 0.09 -1.64
C ASP A 43 6.97 -0.59 -1.92
N ARG A 44 7.03 -1.92 -1.81
CA ARG A 44 8.27 -2.68 -2.09
C ARG A 44 8.63 -2.76 -3.56
N LEU A 45 7.63 -2.88 -4.42
CA LEU A 45 7.80 -2.95 -5.87
C LEU A 45 8.02 -1.57 -6.49
N GLN A 46 7.76 -0.48 -5.74
CA GLN A 46 7.75 0.90 -6.22
C GLN A 46 6.89 1.04 -7.49
N LYS A 47 5.74 0.35 -7.52
CA LYS A 47 4.83 0.30 -8.68
C LYS A 47 3.44 0.82 -8.31
N PRO A 48 2.77 1.56 -9.21
CA PRO A 48 1.40 2.00 -9.00
C PRO A 48 0.44 0.81 -8.95
N ILE A 49 -0.57 0.89 -8.09
CA ILE A 49 -1.65 -0.12 -7.98
C ILE A 49 -2.85 0.37 -8.79
N LEU A 50 -3.39 -0.50 -9.64
CA LEU A 50 -4.70 -0.31 -10.25
C LEU A 50 -5.74 -1.07 -9.44
N VAL A 51 -6.80 -0.38 -9.00
CA VAL A 51 -7.91 -1.01 -8.29
C VAL A 51 -9.14 -1.03 -9.18
N GLU A 52 -9.49 -2.23 -9.64
CA GLU A 52 -10.69 -2.49 -10.44
C GLU A 52 -11.80 -3.12 -9.61
N GLY A 53 -13.06 -2.83 -9.96
CA GLY A 53 -14.23 -3.35 -9.26
C GLY A 53 -15.54 -2.70 -9.73
N PRO A 54 -16.70 -3.29 -9.41
CA PRO A 54 -18.01 -2.81 -9.87
C PRO A 54 -18.35 -1.43 -9.32
N ALA A 55 -19.04 -0.56 -10.09
CA ALA A 55 -19.38 0.80 -9.68
C ALA A 55 -20.10 0.82 -8.31
N GLY A 56 -19.70 1.74 -7.41
CA GLY A 56 -20.28 1.85 -6.06
C GLY A 56 -19.53 1.15 -4.92
N THR A 57 -18.45 0.41 -5.20
CA THR A 57 -17.62 -0.29 -4.19
C THR A 57 -16.54 0.56 -3.50
N GLY A 58 -16.62 1.89 -3.57
CA GLY A 58 -15.66 2.76 -2.88
C GLY A 58 -14.29 2.91 -3.55
N LYS A 59 -14.12 2.49 -4.82
CA LYS A 59 -12.86 2.64 -5.60
C LYS A 59 -12.26 4.05 -5.57
N THR A 60 -13.11 5.07 -5.70
CA THR A 60 -12.68 6.48 -5.66
C THR A 60 -12.16 6.86 -4.28
N GLN A 61 -12.77 6.32 -3.23
CA GLN A 61 -12.38 6.58 -1.85
C GLN A 61 -11.05 5.87 -1.54
N LEU A 62 -10.86 4.63 -2.02
CA LEU A 62 -9.58 3.94 -1.95
C LEU A 62 -8.47 4.74 -2.64
N ALA A 63 -8.70 5.25 -3.85
CA ALA A 63 -7.70 6.01 -4.59
C ALA A 63 -7.26 7.28 -3.84
N LYS A 64 -8.21 7.99 -3.22
CA LYS A 64 -7.93 9.16 -2.37
C LYS A 64 -7.12 8.79 -1.14
N SER A 65 -7.57 7.79 -0.37
CA SER A 65 -6.91 7.37 0.86
C SER A 65 -5.48 6.86 0.59
N VAL A 66 -5.29 6.13 -0.50
CA VAL A 66 -3.94 5.69 -0.92
C VAL A 66 -3.08 6.88 -1.35
N ALA A 67 -3.62 7.84 -2.11
CA ALA A 67 -2.89 9.06 -2.49
C ALA A 67 -2.47 9.90 -1.27
N GLU A 68 -3.35 10.05 -0.27
CA GLU A 68 -3.05 10.72 1.01
C GLU A 68 -1.98 9.97 1.80
N MET A 69 -2.06 8.63 1.84
CA MET A 69 -1.10 7.77 2.52
C MET A 69 0.29 7.76 1.84
N THR A 70 0.35 7.75 0.51
CA THR A 70 1.62 7.70 -0.23
C THR A 70 2.19 9.08 -0.55
N GLY A 71 1.43 10.16 -0.31
CA GLY A 71 1.79 11.53 -0.68
C GLY A 71 1.85 11.75 -2.20
N SER A 72 1.24 10.84 -2.98
CA SER A 72 1.16 10.92 -4.42
C SER A 72 0.01 11.86 -4.80
N ARG A 73 0.32 13.14 -4.98
CA ARG A 73 -0.59 14.17 -5.50
C ARG A 73 -0.78 14.08 -7.01
#